data_AF-A0A369SB87-F1
#
_entry.id   AF-A0A369SB87-F1
#
_cell.length_a   1.000
_cell.length_b   1.000
_cell.length_c   1.000
_cell.angle_alpha   90.00
_cell.angle_beta   90.00
_cell.angle_gamma   90.00
#
_symmetry.space_group_name_H-M   'P 1'
#
loop_
_entity.id
_entity.type
_entity.pdbx_description
1 polymer ?
#
loop_
_entity_poly.entity_id
_entity_poly.type
_entity_poly.pdbx_seq_one_letter_code
_entity_poly.pdbx_strand_id
1 'polypeptide(L)'
;MATVPQQQQDEDATKLEFGSLFENADTLINAEVCMLLEHRKAQNEADELDEDQEMSEVFQKTLSHTKRFSKFKNKETIAAVRSLLNKHNFHKFELASLANLCPETSDEAKSLMPSLNGKYDDEEMQQILDDIKQHIGIQN
;
A
#
# COMPACT_ATOMS: atom_id res chain seq x y z
N MET A 1 25.55 -11.52 -25.69
CA MET A 1 24.80 -10.26 -25.57
C MET A 1 25.36 -9.56 -24.34
N ALA A 2 26.00 -8.40 -24.51
CA ALA A 2 26.61 -7.67 -23.40
C ALA A 2 25.50 -7.13 -22.49
N THR A 3 25.52 -7.53 -21.23
CA THR A 3 24.75 -6.89 -20.16
C THR A 3 25.24 -5.45 -20.05
N VAL A 4 24.39 -4.51 -20.48
CA VAL A 4 24.60 -3.09 -20.19
C VAL A 4 24.68 -2.97 -18.66
N PRO A 5 25.72 -2.37 -18.09
CA PRO A 5 25.72 -2.09 -16.65
C PRO A 5 24.55 -1.14 -16.40
N GLN A 6 23.52 -1.61 -15.69
CA GLN A 6 22.52 -0.72 -15.14
C GLN A 6 23.31 0.30 -14.31
N GLN A 7 23.34 1.56 -14.76
CA GLN A 7 23.73 2.64 -13.87
C GLN A 7 22.77 2.52 -12.69
N GLN A 8 23.29 2.12 -11.53
CA GLN A 8 22.56 2.22 -10.27
C GLN A 8 22.22 3.70 -10.13
N GLN A 9 20.99 4.07 -10.50
CA GLN A 9 20.42 5.32 -10.01
C GLN A 9 20.35 5.15 -8.49
N ASP A 10 20.82 6.16 -7.77
CA ASP A 10 20.61 6.21 -6.33
C ASP A 10 19.09 6.34 -6.11
N GLU A 11 18.48 5.28 -5.59
CA GLU A 11 17.05 5.23 -5.25
C GLU A 11 16.88 5.60 -3.77
N ASP A 12 15.98 6.53 -3.47
CA ASP A 12 15.70 7.01 -2.13
C ASP A 12 14.20 7.30 -1.94
N ALA A 13 13.49 6.37 -1.30
CA ALA A 13 12.07 6.50 -1.01
C ALA A 13 11.74 7.70 -0.10
N THR A 14 12.70 8.20 0.70
CA THR A 14 12.49 9.39 1.54
C THR A 14 12.41 10.68 0.72
N LYS A 15 12.95 10.65 -0.51
CA LYS A 15 12.92 11.74 -1.48
C LYS A 15 11.99 11.48 -2.68
N LEU A 16 11.29 10.35 -2.68
CA LEU A 16 10.50 9.87 -3.82
C LEU A 16 11.33 9.60 -5.09
N GLU A 17 12.60 9.25 -4.90
CA GLU A 17 13.51 8.87 -5.97
C GLU A 17 13.38 7.35 -6.18
N PHE A 18 12.67 6.95 -7.23
CA PHE A 18 12.49 5.55 -7.60
C PHE A 18 13.14 5.27 -8.96
N GLY A 19 13.56 4.03 -9.19
CA GLY A 19 14.08 3.62 -10.50
C GLY A 19 13.02 3.78 -11.60
N SER A 20 13.46 3.97 -12.85
CA SER A 20 12.59 4.19 -14.02
C SER A 20 11.46 3.17 -14.22
N LEU A 21 11.60 1.94 -13.70
CA LEU A 21 10.55 0.92 -13.72
C LEU A 21 9.35 1.26 -12.82
N PHE A 22 9.56 2.06 -11.78
CA PHE A 22 8.57 2.40 -10.75
C PHE A 22 8.09 3.85 -10.81
N GLU A 23 8.69 4.69 -11.65
CA GLU A 23 8.35 6.11 -11.79
C GLU A 23 6.85 6.34 -12.10
N ASN A 24 6.25 5.46 -12.91
CA ASN A 24 4.83 5.51 -13.27
C ASN A 24 4.02 4.32 -12.74
N ALA A 25 4.58 3.53 -11.81
CA ALA A 25 3.89 2.38 -11.27
C ALA A 25 2.78 2.80 -10.29
N ASP A 26 1.61 2.18 -10.42
CA ASP A 26 0.59 2.29 -9.40
C ASP A 26 0.94 1.43 -8.18
N THR A 27 0.53 1.90 -7.01
CA THR A 27 0.75 1.21 -5.73
C THR A 27 -0.51 0.49 -5.27
N LEU A 28 -0.32 -0.65 -4.62
CA LEU A 28 -1.38 -1.38 -3.92
C LEU A 28 -1.18 -1.24 -2.41
N ILE A 29 -2.28 -1.06 -1.69
CA ILE A 29 -2.28 -1.11 -0.21
C ILE A 29 -2.38 -2.57 0.26
N ASN A 30 -1.93 -2.86 1.47
CA ASN A 30 -1.93 -4.21 2.05
C ASN A 30 -3.33 -4.86 1.99
N ALA A 31 -4.38 -4.07 2.15
CA ALA A 31 -5.76 -4.53 2.04
C ALA A 31 -6.14 -4.98 0.61
N GLU A 32 -5.74 -4.22 -0.41
CA GLU A 32 -5.95 -4.57 -1.82
C GLU A 32 -5.18 -5.84 -2.18
N VAL A 33 -3.92 -5.92 -1.76
CA VAL A 33 -3.09 -7.13 -1.97
C VAL A 33 -3.72 -8.34 -1.28
N CYS A 34 -4.18 -8.20 -0.03
CA CYS A 34 -4.85 -9.28 0.68
C CYS A 34 -6.07 -9.80 -0.09
N MET A 35 -6.94 -8.90 -0.57
CA MET A 35 -8.12 -9.28 -1.35
C MET A 35 -7.76 -10.00 -2.65
N LEU A 36 -6.77 -9.49 -3.39
CA LEU A 36 -6.33 -10.10 -4.65
C LEU A 36 -5.75 -11.50 -4.42
N LEU A 37 -4.95 -11.67 -3.37
CA LEU A 37 -4.38 -12.97 -3.02
C LEU A 37 -5.45 -13.94 -2.52
N GLU A 38 -6.41 -13.51 -1.71
CA GLU A 38 -7.53 -14.37 -1.28
C GLU A 38 -8.38 -14.83 -2.47
N HIS A 39 -8.67 -13.93 -3.42
CA HIS A 39 -9.38 -14.28 -4.64
C HIS A 39 -8.58 -15.28 -5.49
N ARG A 40 -7.27 -15.05 -5.68
CA ARG A 40 -6.41 -15.95 -6.44
C ARG A 40 -6.32 -17.34 -5.81
N LYS A 41 -6.30 -17.41 -4.47
CA LYS A 41 -6.33 -18.66 -3.72
C LYS A 41 -7.64 -19.42 -3.94
N ALA A 42 -8.77 -18.73 -3.83
CA ALA A 42 -10.09 -19.34 -4.06
C ALA A 42 -10.25 -19.87 -5.50
N GLN A 43 -9.72 -19.17 -6.50
CA GLN A 43 -9.70 -19.67 -7.89
C GLN A 43 -8.85 -20.95 -8.01
N ASN A 44 -7.69 -20.99 -7.34
CA ASN A 44 -6.83 -22.16 -7.37
C ASN A 44 -7.49 -23.39 -6.73
N GLU A 45 -8.23 -23.18 -5.64
CA GLU A 45 -8.99 -24.23 -4.95
C GLU A 45 -10.20 -24.71 -5.78
N ALA A 46 -10.82 -23.82 -6.56
CA ALA A 46 -11.98 -24.14 -7.40
C ALA A 46 -11.62 -24.85 -8.71
N ASP A 47 -10.40 -24.67 -9.23
CA ASP A 47 -10.02 -25.17 -10.55
C ASP A 47 -9.72 -26.68 -10.57
N GLU A 48 -9.68 -27.41 -9.44
CA GLU A 48 -9.57 -28.89 -9.26
C GLU A 48 -8.55 -29.66 -10.16
N LEU A 49 -7.73 -28.97 -10.96
CA LEU A 49 -6.91 -29.57 -12.02
C LEU A 49 -5.55 -30.07 -11.53
N ASP A 50 -5.18 -29.78 -10.27
CA ASP A 50 -4.08 -30.42 -9.56
C ASP A 50 -4.26 -30.18 -8.04
N GLU A 51 -4.85 -31.15 -7.32
CA GLU A 51 -4.95 -31.11 -5.85
C GLU A 51 -3.57 -30.98 -5.16
N ASP A 52 -2.48 -31.33 -5.87
CA ASP A 52 -1.10 -31.26 -5.39
C ASP A 52 -0.38 -29.93 -5.69
N GLN A 53 -1.00 -28.99 -6.42
CA GLN A 53 -0.36 -27.71 -6.74
C GLN A 53 -0.57 -26.69 -5.61
N GLU A 54 0.17 -26.89 -4.52
CA GLU A 54 0.24 -25.90 -3.45
C GLU A 54 0.76 -24.55 -3.96
N MET A 55 0.12 -23.46 -3.51
CA MET A 55 0.60 -22.12 -3.80
C MET A 55 2.02 -21.92 -3.26
N SER A 56 2.86 -21.21 -4.02
CA SER A 56 4.26 -20.98 -3.64
C SER A 56 4.41 -20.44 -2.22
N GLU A 57 5.53 -20.76 -1.57
CA GLU A 57 5.85 -20.27 -0.22
C GLU A 57 5.79 -18.73 -0.14
N VAL A 58 6.25 -18.02 -1.19
CA VAL A 58 6.18 -16.56 -1.28
C VAL A 58 4.73 -16.08 -1.25
N PHE A 59 3.84 -16.73 -1.98
CA PHE A 59 2.40 -16.42 -1.98
C PHE A 59 1.80 -16.58 -0.58
N GLN A 60 2.03 -17.74 0.06
CA GLN A 60 1.48 -18.03 1.39
C GLN A 60 2.00 -17.05 2.46
N LYS A 61 3.30 -16.71 2.43
CA LYS A 61 3.91 -15.71 3.32
C LYS A 61 3.34 -14.32 3.08
N THR A 62 3.18 -13.93 1.82
CA THR A 62 2.65 -12.60 1.46
C THR A 62 1.19 -12.48 1.88
N LEU A 63 0.35 -13.49 1.60
CA LEU A 63 -1.04 -13.52 2.04
C LEU A 63 -1.14 -13.45 3.57
N SER A 64 -0.32 -14.21 4.29
CA SER A 64 -0.30 -14.17 5.76
C SER A 64 0.11 -12.80 6.30
N HIS A 65 1.11 -12.16 5.68
CA HIS A 65 1.55 -10.82 6.02
C HIS A 65 0.45 -9.78 5.78
N THR A 66 -0.12 -9.75 4.57
CA THR A 66 -1.14 -8.78 4.20
C THR A 66 -2.42 -8.98 5.01
N LYS A 67 -2.79 -10.22 5.33
CA LYS A 67 -3.94 -10.52 6.20
C LYS A 67 -3.73 -10.04 7.63
N ARG A 68 -2.50 -10.15 8.14
CA ARG A 68 -2.15 -9.67 9.49
C ARG A 68 -2.11 -8.15 9.60
N PHE A 69 -1.58 -7.48 8.59
CA PHE A 69 -1.34 -6.03 8.62
C PHE A 69 -2.38 -5.21 7.84
N SER A 70 -3.34 -5.86 7.16
CA SER A 70 -4.45 -5.15 6.55
C SER A 70 -5.28 -4.46 7.63
N LYS A 71 -5.38 -3.12 7.51
CA LYS A 71 -6.21 -2.28 8.36
C LYS A 71 -7.67 -2.24 7.90
N PHE A 72 -7.94 -2.63 6.66
CA PHE A 72 -9.25 -2.57 6.03
C PHE A 72 -9.65 -3.94 5.49
N LYS A 73 -10.80 -4.45 5.92
CA LYS A 73 -11.32 -5.76 5.51
C LYS A 73 -12.45 -5.65 4.48
N ASN A 74 -13.26 -4.60 4.56
CA ASN A 74 -14.35 -4.37 3.62
C ASN A 74 -13.84 -3.68 2.33
N LYS A 75 -14.22 -4.24 1.18
CA LYS A 75 -13.99 -3.68 -0.16
C LYS A 75 -14.50 -2.24 -0.30
N GLU A 76 -15.66 -1.94 0.26
CA GLU A 76 -16.25 -0.59 0.20
C GLU A 76 -15.39 0.42 0.96
N THR A 77 -14.90 0.04 2.14
CA THR A 77 -13.99 0.87 2.94
C THR A 77 -12.65 1.07 2.24
N ILE A 78 -12.10 0.03 1.62
CA ILE A 78 -10.86 0.11 0.83
C ILE A 78 -11.04 1.14 -0.31
N ALA A 79 -12.14 1.04 -1.06
CA ALA A 79 -12.45 1.99 -2.12
C ALA A 79 -12.68 3.41 -1.61
N ALA A 80 -13.34 3.57 -0.45
CA ALA A 80 -13.56 4.87 0.18
C ALA A 80 -12.23 5.53 0.62
N VAL A 81 -11.34 4.79 1.27
CA VAL A 81 -10.01 5.28 1.69
C VAL A 81 -9.16 5.62 0.47
N ARG A 82 -9.17 4.78 -0.57
CA ARG A 82 -8.48 5.05 -1.83
C ARG A 82 -9.00 6.33 -2.49
N SER A 83 -10.32 6.53 -2.52
CA SER A 83 -10.97 7.72 -3.07
C SER A 83 -10.64 8.96 -2.25
N LEU A 84 -10.68 8.88 -0.92
CA LEU A 84 -10.27 9.95 0.00
C LEU A 84 -8.85 10.40 -0.30
N LEU A 85 -7.88 9.48 -0.31
CA LEU A 85 -6.48 9.81 -0.52
C LEU A 85 -6.20 10.35 -1.94
N ASN A 86 -6.91 9.85 -2.96
CA ASN A 86 -6.78 10.35 -4.33
C ASN A 86 -7.33 11.78 -4.53
N LYS A 87 -8.13 12.31 -3.60
CA LYS A 87 -8.55 13.72 -3.64
C LYS A 87 -7.42 14.68 -3.26
N HIS A 88 -6.39 14.16 -2.61
CA HIS A 88 -5.21 14.91 -2.19
C HIS A 88 -4.04 14.64 -3.16
N ASN A 89 -3.13 15.61 -3.25
CA ASN A 89 -1.94 15.56 -4.10
C ASN A 89 -0.79 14.74 -3.46
N PHE A 90 -1.05 13.47 -3.14
CA PHE A 90 -0.02 12.55 -2.67
C PHE A 90 0.67 11.84 -3.84
N HIS A 91 1.96 11.57 -3.67
CA HIS A 91 2.63 10.60 -4.52
C HIS A 91 2.04 9.20 -4.28
N LYS A 92 2.06 8.33 -5.30
CA LYS A 92 1.50 6.96 -5.21
C LYS A 92 2.08 6.17 -4.03
N PHE A 93 3.36 6.36 -3.76
CA PHE A 93 4.06 5.79 -2.60
C PHE A 93 3.55 6.34 -1.26
N GLU A 94 3.38 7.66 -1.14
CA GLU A 94 2.91 8.31 0.09
C GLU A 94 1.48 7.88 0.40
N LEU A 95 0.62 7.81 -0.62
CA LEU A 95 -0.75 7.35 -0.49
C LEU A 95 -0.80 5.93 0.09
N ALA A 96 -0.04 5.00 -0.50
CA ALA A 96 -0.03 3.63 -0.03
C ALA A 96 0.59 3.51 1.37
N SER A 97 1.64 4.28 1.66
CA SER A 97 2.29 4.30 2.96
C SER A 97 1.37 4.84 4.06
N LEU A 98 0.64 5.93 3.81
CA LEU A 98 -0.36 6.48 4.74
C LEU A 98 -1.45 5.45 5.05
N ALA A 99 -2.00 4.79 4.04
CA ALA A 99 -3.03 3.78 4.21
C ALA A 99 -2.53 2.52 4.94
N ASN A 100 -1.26 2.15 4.78
CA ASN A 100 -0.68 0.96 5.41
C ASN A 100 -0.23 1.22 6.85
N LEU A 101 0.41 2.36 7.10
CA LEU A 101 1.00 2.71 8.40
C LEU A 101 -0.05 3.32 9.35
N CYS A 102 -0.97 4.13 8.81
CA CYS A 102 -2.01 4.83 9.58
C CYS A 102 -1.44 5.62 10.78
N PRO A 103 -0.54 6.60 10.55
CA PRO A 103 0.03 7.40 11.62
C PRO A 103 -1.04 8.18 12.38
N GLU A 104 -0.79 8.43 13.67
CA GLU A 104 -1.73 9.08 14.56
C GLU A 104 -1.64 10.61 14.51
N THR A 105 -0.46 11.16 14.26
CA THR A 105 -0.21 12.60 14.27
C THR A 105 0.46 13.08 12.99
N SER A 106 0.28 14.37 12.65
CA SER A 106 1.02 15.01 11.56
C SER A 106 2.54 14.83 11.70
N ASP A 107 3.06 15.02 12.92
CA ASP A 107 4.49 14.87 13.23
C ASP A 107 5.00 13.44 12.97
N GLU A 108 4.23 12.43 13.36
CA GLU A 108 4.55 11.03 13.08
C GLU A 108 4.53 10.76 11.58
N ALA A 109 3.51 11.23 10.86
CA ALA A 109 3.41 11.05 9.41
C ALA A 109 4.61 11.65 8.67
N LYS A 110 5.01 12.86 9.04
CA LYS A 110 6.15 13.58 8.47
C LYS A 110 7.50 12.96 8.87
N SER A 111 7.58 12.37 10.06
CA SER A 111 8.76 11.63 10.52
C SER A 111 8.94 10.31 9.78
N LEU A 112 7.84 9.57 9.54
CA LEU A 112 7.85 8.31 8.80
C LEU A 112 8.03 8.52 7.29
N MET A 113 7.49 9.61 6.74
CA MET A 113 7.55 9.96 5.33
C MET A 113 8.07 11.39 5.17
N PRO A 114 9.41 11.58 5.15
CA PRO A 114 10.03 12.91 5.05
C PRO A 114 9.62 13.69 3.79
N SER A 115 9.18 13.00 2.73
CA SER A 115 8.68 13.60 1.50
C SER A 115 7.37 14.38 1.64
N LEU A 116 6.66 14.21 2.77
CA LEU A 116 5.47 14.99 3.12
C LEU A 116 5.81 16.37 3.70
N ASN A 117 7.07 16.61 4.08
CA ASN A 117 7.48 17.88 4.66
C ASN A 117 7.27 19.04 3.66
N GLY A 118 6.48 20.02 4.08
CA GLY A 118 6.16 21.19 3.26
C GLY A 118 5.07 20.98 2.20
N LYS A 119 4.51 19.77 2.04
CA LYS A 119 3.36 19.52 1.15
C LYS A 119 2.02 19.92 1.76
N TYR A 120 1.87 19.65 3.05
CA TYR A 120 0.67 19.95 3.85
C TYR A 120 1.10 20.60 5.15
N ASP A 121 0.30 21.57 5.62
CA ASP A 121 0.46 22.06 6.98
C ASP A 121 0.02 21.00 8.00
N ASP A 122 0.25 21.27 9.29
CA ASP A 122 -0.06 20.29 10.34
C ASP A 122 -1.56 20.09 10.55
N GLU A 123 -2.39 21.11 10.32
CA GLU A 123 -3.84 21.02 10.49
C GLU A 123 -4.47 20.22 9.35
N GLU A 124 -4.09 20.50 8.11
CA GLU A 124 -4.51 19.77 6.92
C GLU A 124 -4.08 18.30 7.00
N MET A 125 -2.83 18.04 7.37
CA MET A 125 -2.33 16.67 7.50
C MET A 125 -3.09 15.92 8.59
N GLN A 126 -3.33 16.55 9.75
CA GLN A 126 -4.09 15.94 10.84
C GLN A 126 -5.52 15.60 10.42
N GLN A 127 -6.19 16.51 9.71
CA GLN A 127 -7.55 16.26 9.21
C GLN A 127 -7.60 15.05 8.27
N ILE A 128 -6.63 14.93 7.35
CA ILE A 128 -6.54 13.77 6.44
C ILE A 128 -6.36 12.47 7.23
N LEU A 129 -5.49 12.47 8.23
CA LEU A 129 -5.27 11.29 9.08
C LEU A 129 -6.51 10.90 9.86
N ASP A 130 -7.23 11.86 10.40
CA ASP A 130 -8.44 11.61 11.17
C ASP A 130 -9.57 11.08 10.28
N ASP A 131 -9.70 11.58 9.04
CA ASP A 131 -10.63 11.04 8.05
C ASP A 131 -10.30 9.58 7.69
N ILE A 132 -9.02 9.23 7.56
CA ILE A 132 -8.60 7.83 7.33
C ILE A 132 -8.96 6.96 8.54
N LYS A 133 -8.71 7.43 9.76
CA LYS A 133 -9.01 6.68 10.99
C LYS A 133 -10.48 6.39 11.17
N GLN A 134 -11.36 7.30 10.77
CA GLN A 134 -12.81 7.05 10.81
C GLN A 134 -13.18 5.78 10.01
N HIS A 135 -12.51 5.54 8.88
CA HIS A 135 -12.73 4.35 8.05
C HIS A 135 -12.16 3.07 8.67
N ILE A 136 -11.13 3.17 9.52
CA ILE A 136 -10.59 2.04 10.29
C ILE A 136 -11.53 1.67 11.44
N GLY A 137 -11.99 2.66 12.21
CA GLY A 137 -12.79 2.48 13.42
C GLY A 137 -14.18 1.88 13.17
N ILE A 138 -14.75 2.05 11.97
CA ILE A 138 -16.04 1.47 11.59
C ILE A 138 -16.01 -0.07 11.51
N GLN A 139 -14.83 -0.69 11.47
CA GLN A 139 -14.68 -2.14 11.27
C GLN A 139 -14.33 -2.96 12.51
N ASN A 140 -14.18 -2.31 13.68
CA ASN A 140 -13.94 -3.00 14.96
C ASN A 140 -15.23 -3.22 15.75
#